data_AF-A0A8H4V1L7-F1
#
_entry.id   AF-A0A8H4V1L7-F1
#
_cell.length_a   1.000
_cell.length_b   1.000
_cell.length_c   1.000
_cell.angle_alpha   90.00
_cell.angle_beta   90.00
_cell.angle_gamma   90.00
#
_symmetry.space_group_name_H-M   'P 1'
#
loop_
_entity.id
_entity.type
_entity.pdbx_description
1 polymer ?
#
loop_
_entity_poly.entity_id
_entity_poly.type
_entity_poly.pdbx_seq_one_letter_code
_entity_poly.pdbx_strand_id
1 'polypeptide(L)'
;VALKRFIDDVAVEAVENKLVVSLSDLFSTIAVFEMAPEMVTSIAGETKEYRSLREQLSKKLDILVRGLETCKKFVGIRGIESNTKPASTSVIHSPRGELHSSVSTPLPEDFRLPAEETDAQATPPEEPQLSPVIL
;
A
#
# COMPACT_ATOMS: atom_id res chain seq x y z
N VAL A 1 -10.21 48.73 -12.01
CA VAL A 1 -9.25 48.96 -10.90
C VAL A 1 -9.73 48.30 -9.61
N ALA A 2 -10.95 48.59 -9.12
CA ALA A 2 -11.47 48.05 -7.86
C ALA A 2 -11.53 46.51 -7.78
N LEU A 3 -12.08 45.84 -8.81
CA LEU A 3 -12.18 44.36 -8.81
C LEU A 3 -10.81 43.67 -8.76
N LYS A 4 -9.81 44.24 -9.46
CA LYS A 4 -8.45 43.70 -9.44
C LYS A 4 -7.85 43.77 -8.03
N ARG A 5 -8.05 44.90 -7.33
CA ARG A 5 -7.64 45.05 -5.94
C ARG A 5 -8.36 44.09 -5.01
N PHE A 6 -9.68 43.94 -5.16
CA PHE A 6 -10.43 42.97 -4.37
C PHE A 6 -9.90 41.53 -4.52
N ILE A 7 -9.57 41.11 -5.75
CA ILE A 7 -9.01 39.77 -5.99
C ILE A 7 -7.64 39.63 -5.34
N ASP A 8 -6.76 40.64 -5.51
CA ASP A 8 -5.43 40.65 -4.88
C ASP A 8 -5.54 40.61 -3.35
N ASP A 9 -6.43 41.44 -2.77
CA ASP A 9 -6.63 41.56 -1.33
C ASP A 9 -7.21 40.27 -0.72
N VAL A 10 -8.12 39.59 -1.42
CA VAL A 10 -8.62 38.28 -0.97
C VAL A 10 -7.52 37.22 -1.03
N ALA A 11 -6.70 37.20 -2.08
CA ALA A 11 -5.60 36.26 -2.19
C ALA A 11 -4.59 36.45 -1.04
N VAL A 12 -4.18 37.68 -0.77
CA VAL A 12 -3.21 37.98 0.28
C VAL A 12 -3.82 37.83 1.67
N GLU A 13 -4.93 38.51 1.94
CA GLU A 13 -5.46 38.60 3.31
C GLU A 13 -6.23 37.36 3.74
N ALA A 14 -6.93 36.68 2.84
CA ALA A 14 -7.72 35.49 3.21
C ALA A 14 -6.97 34.18 2.94
N VAL A 15 -6.26 34.07 1.82
CA VAL A 15 -5.59 32.80 1.47
C VAL A 15 -4.19 32.75 2.07
N GLU A 16 -3.32 33.71 1.75
CA GLU A 16 -1.94 33.65 2.23
C GLU A 16 -1.87 33.84 3.76
N ASN A 17 -2.43 34.94 4.27
CA ASN A 17 -2.28 35.34 5.67
C ASN A 17 -3.07 34.47 6.66
N LYS A 18 -4.18 33.86 6.25
CA LYS A 18 -5.03 33.05 7.15
C LYS A 18 -4.93 31.56 6.91
N LEU A 19 -4.87 31.12 5.66
CA LEU A 19 -4.82 29.69 5.35
C LEU A 19 -3.38 29.21 5.26
N VAL A 20 -2.58 29.75 4.33
CA VAL A 20 -1.24 29.24 4.02
C VAL A 20 -0.30 29.35 5.22
N VAL A 21 -0.28 30.49 5.90
CA VAL A 21 0.54 30.67 7.11
C VAL A 21 0.18 29.64 8.18
N SER A 22 -1.12 29.44 8.45
CA SER A 22 -1.59 28.50 9.49
C SER A 22 -1.31 27.02 9.16
N LEU A 23 -1.16 26.66 7.87
CA LEU A 23 -0.83 25.28 7.48
C LEU A 23 0.54 24.85 7.99
N SER A 24 1.50 25.79 8.10
CA SER A 24 2.84 25.48 8.58
C SER A 24 2.87 25.04 10.05
N ASP A 25 1.95 25.57 10.86
CA ASP A 25 1.80 25.18 12.26
C ASP A 25 1.05 23.86 12.41
N LEU A 26 0.11 23.54 11.51
CA LEU A 26 -0.71 22.32 11.56
C LEU A 26 0.12 21.03 11.45
N PHE A 27 1.19 21.07 10.65
CA PHE A 27 2.13 19.95 10.47
C PHE A 27 3.51 20.27 11.05
N SER A 28 3.57 21.08 12.11
CA SER A 28 4.82 21.30 12.83
C SER A 28 5.39 19.94 13.27
N THR A 29 6.69 19.75 13.05
CA THR A 29 7.40 18.52 13.45
C THR A 29 7.22 18.22 14.94
N ILE A 30 7.06 19.27 15.76
CA ILE A 30 6.76 19.15 17.19
C ILE A 30 5.37 18.56 17.40
N ALA A 31 4.36 19.09 16.71
CA ALA A 31 2.99 18.58 16.80
C ALA A 31 2.88 17.12 16.35
N VAL A 32 3.61 16.73 15.29
CA VAL A 32 3.68 15.33 14.83
C VAL A 32 4.40 14.43 15.84
N PHE A 33 5.48 14.92 16.47
CA PHE A 33 6.22 14.17 17.48
C PHE A 33 5.41 13.93 18.76
N GLU A 34 4.57 14.89 19.14
CA GLU A 34 3.72 14.82 20.33
C GLU A 34 2.43 14.03 20.11
N MET A 35 2.17 13.53 18.89
CA MET A 35 0.99 12.70 18.62
C MET A 35 1.01 11.42 19.45
N ALA A 36 -0.15 11.09 20.02
CA ALA A 36 -0.33 9.85 20.76
C ALA A 36 -0.13 8.63 19.85
N PRO A 37 0.44 7.51 20.35
CA PRO A 37 0.71 6.32 19.54
C PRO A 37 -0.53 5.77 18.81
N GLU A 38 -1.71 5.88 19.42
CA GLU A 38 -2.97 5.45 18.84
C GLU A 38 -3.33 6.28 17.61
N MET A 39 -3.13 7.60 17.67
CA MET A 39 -3.36 8.52 16.55
C MET A 39 -2.34 8.30 15.43
N VAL A 40 -1.07 8.09 15.78
CA VAL A 40 -0.04 7.74 14.79
C VAL A 40 -0.40 6.41 14.11
N THR A 41 -0.90 5.43 14.88
CA THR A 41 -1.33 4.14 14.35
C THR A 41 -2.57 4.28 13.46
N SER A 42 -3.50 5.19 13.75
CA SER A 42 -4.66 5.41 12.87
C SER A 42 -4.30 6.13 11.58
N ILE A 43 -3.33 7.06 11.61
CA ILE A 43 -2.93 7.85 10.42
C ILE A 43 -1.96 7.06 9.55
N ALA A 44 -0.98 6.39 10.16
CA ALA A 44 0.14 5.77 9.46
C ALA A 44 0.21 4.24 9.60
N GLY A 45 -0.67 3.64 10.41
CA GLY A 45 -0.70 2.19 10.59
C GLY A 45 -1.45 1.45 9.48
N GLU A 46 -1.05 0.20 9.23
CA GLU A 46 -1.76 -0.69 8.32
C GLU A 46 -3.14 -1.07 8.89
N THR A 47 -4.16 -1.09 8.04
CA THR A 47 -5.44 -1.71 8.40
C THR A 47 -5.25 -3.20 8.67
N LYS A 48 -6.21 -3.81 9.36
CA LYS A 48 -6.14 -5.24 9.71
C LYS A 48 -6.13 -6.13 8.46
N GLU A 49 -6.84 -5.71 7.43
CA GLU A 49 -7.00 -6.41 6.15
C GLU A 49 -5.66 -6.44 5.41
N TYR A 50 -5.03 -5.27 5.24
CA TYR A 50 -3.72 -5.17 4.59
C TYR A 50 -2.62 -5.91 5.36
N ARG A 51 -2.64 -5.82 6.69
CA ARG A 51 -1.73 -6.57 7.56
C ARG A 51 -1.88 -8.08 7.38
N SER A 52 -3.11 -8.57 7.41
CA SER A 52 -3.43 -9.99 7.20
C SER A 52 -2.99 -10.46 5.81
N LEU A 53 -3.26 -9.66 4.78
CA LEU A 53 -2.85 -9.95 3.41
C LEU A 53 -1.32 -10.03 3.30
N ARG A 54 -0.59 -9.06 3.88
CA ARG A 54 0.88 -9.06 3.92
C ARG A 54 1.42 -10.31 4.60
N GLU A 55 0.84 -10.73 5.72
CA GLU A 55 1.21 -11.96 6.43
C GLU A 55 0.95 -13.22 5.59
N GLN A 56 -0.20 -13.31 4.93
CA GLN A 56 -0.53 -14.44 4.07
C GLN A 56 0.43 -14.55 2.87
N LEU A 57 0.71 -13.44 2.21
CA LEU A 57 1.65 -13.40 1.08
C LEU A 57 3.06 -13.75 1.53
N SER A 58 3.49 -13.26 2.70
CA SER A 58 4.80 -13.59 3.29
C SER A 58 4.93 -15.10 3.56
N LYS A 59 3.87 -15.74 4.09
CA LYS A 59 3.82 -17.19 4.30
C LYS A 59 3.91 -17.96 2.98
N LYS A 60 3.17 -17.52 1.95
CA LYS A 60 3.22 -18.14 0.61
C LYS A 60 4.62 -18.02 0.01
N LEU A 61 5.24 -16.85 0.11
CA LEU A 61 6.60 -16.62 -0.38
C LEU A 61 7.61 -17.54 0.32
N ASP A 62 7.54 -17.64 1.65
CA ASP A 62 8.39 -18.52 2.45
C ASP A 62 8.26 -20.01 2.05
N ILE A 63 7.04 -20.48 1.82
CA ILE A 63 6.79 -21.83 1.29
C ILE A 63 7.46 -22.01 -0.09
N LEU A 64 7.28 -21.05 -1.00
CA LEU A 64 7.85 -21.12 -2.34
C LEU A 64 9.38 -21.10 -2.32
N VAL A 65 9.99 -20.29 -1.44
CA VAL A 65 11.44 -20.23 -1.26
C VAL A 65 11.98 -21.58 -0.78
N ARG A 66 11.36 -22.19 0.24
CA ARG A 66 11.75 -23.54 0.71
C ARG A 66 11.57 -24.61 -0.38
N GLY A 67 10.49 -24.52 -1.15
CA GLY A 67 10.25 -25.41 -2.29
C GLY A 67 11.35 -25.28 -3.35
N LEU A 68 11.73 -24.05 -3.71
CA LEU A 68 12.81 -23.76 -4.64
C LEU A 68 14.16 -24.31 -4.14
N GLU A 69 14.49 -24.10 -2.87
CA GLU A 69 15.71 -24.65 -2.26
C GLU A 69 15.73 -26.17 -2.30
N THR A 70 14.58 -26.79 -2.06
CA THR A 70 14.42 -28.24 -2.15
C THR A 70 14.68 -28.71 -3.59
N CYS A 71 14.03 -28.12 -4.59
CA CYS A 71 14.27 -28.45 -6.00
C CYS A 71 15.74 -28.31 -6.40
N LYS A 72 16.42 -27.24 -5.96
CA LYS A 72 17.86 -27.02 -6.21
C LYS A 72 18.72 -28.16 -5.64
N LYS A 73 18.41 -28.66 -4.44
CA LYS A 73 19.13 -29.81 -3.83
C LYS A 73 18.99 -31.06 -4.70
N PHE A 74 17.80 -31.32 -5.24
CA PHE A 74 17.56 -32.50 -6.09
C PHE A 74 18.27 -32.43 -7.45
N VAL A 75 18.43 -31.23 -8.03
CA VAL A 75 19.22 -31.06 -9.27
C VAL A 75 20.69 -31.41 -9.03
N GLY A 76 21.27 -31.03 -7.89
CA GLY A 76 22.65 -31.38 -7.52
C GLY A 76 22.84 -32.88 -7.24
N ILE A 77 21.82 -33.56 -6.72
CA ILE A 77 21.87 -35.02 -6.43
C ILE A 77 21.73 -35.84 -7.72
N ARG A 78 20.99 -35.35 -8.73
CA ARG A 78 20.84 -36.02 -10.03
C ARG A 78 22.05 -35.83 -10.97
N GLY A 79 23.01 -34.98 -10.60
CA GLY A 79 24.28 -34.78 -11.29
C GLY A 79 25.41 -35.71 -10.84
N ILE A 80 25.12 -36.78 -10.11
CA ILE A 80 26.08 -37.86 -9.85
C ILE A 80 25.87 -38.93 -10.92
N GLU A 81 26.45 -38.71 -12.10
CA GLU A 81 26.79 -39.81 -13.00
C GLU A 81 28.30 -39.93 -13.13
N SER A 82 28.75 -41.18 -13.10
CA SER A 82 29.91 -41.70 -13.82
C SER A 82 31.31 -41.29 -13.33
N ASN A 83 31.95 -42.27 -12.69
CA ASN A 83 33.36 -42.54 -12.91
C ASN A 83 33.62 -42.75 -14.40
N THR A 84 33.91 -41.71 -15.18
CA THR A 84 34.65 -41.84 -16.44
C THR A 84 35.37 -40.54 -16.83
N LYS A 85 36.70 -40.68 -16.91
CA LYS A 85 37.76 -39.89 -17.57
C LYS A 85 37.31 -38.86 -18.63
N PRO A 86 37.98 -37.70 -18.74
CA PRO A 86 37.59 -36.65 -19.68
C PRO A 86 38.01 -36.99 -21.11
N ALA A 87 37.08 -36.91 -22.06
CA ALA A 87 37.38 -36.82 -23.47
C ALA A 87 36.56 -35.69 -24.10
N SER A 88 37.29 -34.74 -24.67
CA SER A 88 36.86 -33.55 -25.37
C SER A 88 35.89 -33.84 -26.52
N THR A 89 34.88 -32.99 -26.71
CA THR A 89 34.39 -32.58 -28.05
C THR A 89 33.44 -31.38 -27.92
N SER A 90 33.78 -30.29 -28.61
CA SER A 90 32.92 -29.13 -28.82
C SER A 90 31.83 -29.45 -29.83
N VAL A 91 30.58 -29.07 -29.60
CA VAL A 91 29.66 -28.62 -30.67
C VAL A 91 28.65 -27.63 -30.10
N ILE A 92 28.65 -26.44 -30.70
CA ILE A 92 27.67 -25.37 -30.54
C ILE A 92 26.37 -25.80 -31.21
N HIS A 93 25.23 -25.72 -30.52
CA HIS A 93 23.95 -25.50 -31.22
C HIS A 93 22.92 -24.81 -30.31
N SER A 94 22.58 -23.57 -30.68
CA SER A 94 21.47 -22.81 -30.13
C SER A 94 20.23 -23.07 -30.99
N PRO A 95 19.03 -23.17 -30.41
CA PRO A 95 17.83 -22.79 -31.13
C PRO A 95 17.07 -21.68 -30.39
N ARG A 96 16.97 -20.57 -31.11
CA ARG A 96 16.03 -19.46 -30.97
C ARG A 96 14.59 -19.99 -31.12
N GLY A 97 13.68 -19.55 -30.23
CA GLY A 97 12.25 -19.82 -30.31
C GLY A 97 11.46 -18.68 -29.70
N GLU A 98 10.56 -18.13 -30.49
CA GLU A 98 9.89 -16.83 -30.36
C GLU A 98 8.83 -16.81 -29.26
N LEU A 99 8.72 -15.68 -28.54
CA LEU A 99 7.66 -15.43 -27.56
C LEU A 99 6.57 -14.57 -28.22
N HIS A 100 5.50 -15.20 -28.68
CA HIS A 100 4.23 -14.54 -28.95
C HIS A 100 3.13 -15.26 -28.17
N SER A 101 2.55 -14.57 -27.19
CA SER A 101 1.11 -14.34 -27.07
C SER A 101 0.79 -13.89 -25.64
N SER A 102 0.38 -12.63 -25.53
CA SER A 102 -0.15 -12.02 -24.33
C SER A 102 -1.46 -12.71 -23.96
N VAL A 103 -1.41 -13.68 -23.05
CA VAL A 103 -2.59 -14.15 -22.33
C VAL A 103 -2.69 -13.32 -21.07
N SER A 104 -3.59 -12.34 -21.09
CA SER A 104 -4.10 -11.70 -19.88
C SER A 104 -4.96 -12.73 -19.14
N THR A 105 -4.35 -13.49 -18.25
CA THR A 105 -5.09 -14.30 -17.27
C THR A 105 -5.68 -13.37 -16.21
N PRO A 106 -6.99 -13.45 -15.90
CA PRO A 106 -7.58 -12.68 -14.82
C PRO A 106 -6.95 -13.07 -13.49
N LEU A 107 -6.64 -12.07 -12.65
CA LEU A 107 -6.16 -12.25 -11.29
C LEU A 107 -7.21 -13.06 -10.49
N PRO A 108 -6.82 -14.05 -9.67
CA PRO A 108 -7.77 -14.76 -8.82
C PRO A 108 -8.50 -13.78 -7.89
N GLU A 109 -9.80 -13.98 -7.65
CA GLU A 109 -10.66 -13.10 -6.84
C GLU A 109 -10.10 -12.83 -5.42
N ASP A 110 -9.24 -13.72 -4.90
CA ASP A 110 -8.52 -13.55 -3.63
C ASP A 110 -7.54 -12.37 -3.59
N PHE A 111 -7.27 -11.74 -4.73
CA PHE A 111 -6.32 -10.62 -4.87
C PHE A 111 -7.01 -9.27 -5.15
N ARG A 112 -8.35 -9.21 -5.09
CA ARG A 112 -9.08 -7.96 -5.28
C ARG A 112 -8.94 -7.10 -4.01
N LEU A 113 -8.40 -5.90 -4.15
CA LEU A 113 -8.44 -4.90 -3.09
C LEU A 113 -9.91 -4.61 -2.74
N PRO A 114 -10.29 -4.57 -1.44
CA PRO A 114 -11.59 -4.08 -1.04
C PRO A 114 -11.77 -2.65 -1.58
N ALA A 115 -12.93 -2.37 -2.17
CA ALA A 115 -13.29 -0.99 -2.46
C ALA A 115 -13.28 -0.20 -1.14
N GLU A 116 -12.76 1.02 -1.16
CA GLU A 116 -12.88 1.96 -0.05
C GLU A 116 -14.36 2.13 0.30
N GLU A 117 -14.82 1.48 1.36
CA GLU A 117 -16.10 1.82 1.96
C GLU A 117 -15.88 3.10 2.77
N THR A 118 -16.36 4.21 2.21
CA THR A 118 -16.46 5.48 2.93
C THR A 118 -17.46 5.29 4.06
N ASP A 119 -16.97 5.21 5.29
CA ASP A 119 -17.81 5.16 6.49
C ASP A 119 -18.44 6.54 6.73
N ALA A 120 -19.53 6.80 6.02
CA ALA A 120 -20.40 7.92 6.24
C ALA A 120 -21.66 7.42 6.97
N GLN A 121 -21.62 7.37 8.30
CA GLN A 121 -22.84 7.42 9.12
C GLN A 121 -22.53 7.94 10.53
N ALA A 122 -22.23 9.23 10.66
CA ALA A 122 -22.38 9.93 11.93
C ALA A 122 -23.85 10.35 12.09
N THR A 123 -24.60 9.64 12.93
CA THR A 123 -25.93 10.05 13.41
C THR A 123 -25.84 11.40 14.15
N PRO A 124 -26.72 12.37 13.90
CA PRO A 124 -26.72 13.63 14.64
C PRO A 124 -27.16 13.41 16.11
N PRO A 125 -26.64 14.18 17.08
CA PRO A 125 -27.01 14.04 18.48
C PRO A 125 -28.45 14.52 18.72
N GLU A 126 -29.17 13.77 19.55
CA GLU A 126 -30.54 14.05 19.97
C GLU A 126 -30.60 15.35 20.80
N GLU A 127 -31.46 16.28 20.40
CA GLU A 127 -31.66 17.58 21.05
C GLU A 127 -32.44 17.40 22.36
N PRO A 128 -32.00 17.97 23.50
CA PRO A 128 -32.70 17.82 24.77
C PRO A 128 -34.02 18.59 24.77
N GLN A 129 -35.13 17.85 24.82
CA GLN A 129 -36.49 18.39 24.96
C GLN A 129 -36.63 19.15 26.28
N LEU A 130 -36.82 20.48 26.20
CA LEU A 130 -37.24 21.31 27.31
C LEU A 130 -38.67 20.94 27.71
N SER A 131 -38.88 20.51 28.96
CA SER A 131 -40.21 20.33 29.53
C SER A 131 -40.89 21.69 29.76
N PRO A 132 -42.22 21.82 29.54
CA PRO A 132 -42.92 23.07 29.84
C PRO A 132 -43.08 23.27 31.34
N VAL A 133 -42.72 24.47 31.81
CA VAL A 133 -43.09 24.99 33.12
C VAL A 133 -44.61 25.20 33.14
N ILE A 134 -45.31 24.48 34.01
CA ILE A 134 -46.72 24.73 34.30
C ILE A 134 -46.81 25.89 35.28
N LEU A 135 -47.62 26.88 34.91
CA LEU A 135 -47.96 28.08 35.67
C LEU A 135 -49.07 27.79 36.67
#